data_AF-A0A435H1B2-F1
#
_entry.id   AF-A0A435H1B2-F1
#
_cell.length_a   1.000
_cell.length_b   1.000
_cell.length_c   1.000
_cell.angle_alpha   90.00
_cell.angle_beta   90.00
_cell.angle_gamma   90.00
#
_symmetry.space_group_name_H-M   'P 1'
#
loop_
_entity.id
_entity.type
_entity.pdbx_description
1 polymer ?
#
loop_
_entity_poly.entity_id
_entity_poly.type
_entity_poly.pdbx_seq_one_letter_code
_entity_poly.pdbx_strand_id
1 'polypeptide(L)' 'VVQAESLGWSGDAVEAECFAFLAVRVLRGLPISFPSTTGAPRPMQGGKLAG' A
#
# COMPACT_ATOMS: atom_id res chain seq x y z
N VAL A 1 -19.97 -1.93 -12.88
CA VAL A 1 -19.16 -2.55 -11.80
C VAL A 1 -18.64 -3.87 -12.31
N VAL A 2 -17.34 -4.16 -12.16
CA VAL A 2 -16.70 -5.42 -12.59
C VAL A 2 -15.96 -6.05 -11.42
N GLN A 3 -15.76 -7.38 -11.46
CA GLN A 3 -15.00 -8.11 -10.45
C GLN A 3 -13.48 -8.00 -10.71
N ALA A 4 -12.66 -8.15 -9.67
CA ALA A 4 -11.20 -8.08 -9.78
C ALA A 4 -10.65 -9.21 -10.68
N GLU A 5 -11.27 -10.37 -10.61
CA GLU A 5 -10.94 -11.57 -11.38
C GLU A 5 -11.14 -11.33 -12.89
N SER A 6 -12.09 -10.47 -13.26
CA SER A 6 -12.30 -10.07 -14.65
C SER A 6 -11.12 -9.26 -15.23
N LEU A 7 -10.25 -8.72 -14.37
CA LEU A 7 -9.02 -8.02 -14.74
C LEU A 7 -7.77 -8.90 -14.53
N GLY A 8 -7.96 -10.19 -14.19
CA GLY A 8 -6.87 -11.13 -13.90
C GLY A 8 -6.23 -10.94 -12.52
N TRP A 9 -6.88 -10.21 -11.62
CA TRP A 9 -6.43 -10.03 -10.24
C TRP A 9 -7.13 -11.01 -9.31
N SER A 10 -6.47 -11.40 -8.21
CA SER A 10 -7.13 -12.12 -7.12
C SER A 10 -7.68 -11.10 -6.12
N GLY A 11 -9.01 -10.93 -6.06
CA GLY A 11 -9.65 -10.05 -5.10
C GLY A 11 -9.34 -10.43 -3.64
N ASP A 12 -9.20 -11.73 -3.37
CA ASP A 12 -8.88 -12.25 -2.04
C ASP A 12 -7.47 -11.88 -1.56
N ALA A 13 -6.52 -11.69 -2.48
CA ALA A 13 -5.12 -11.41 -2.17
C ALA A 13 -4.75 -9.93 -2.21
N VAL A 14 -5.60 -9.07 -2.79
CA VAL A 14 -5.24 -7.68 -3.14
C VAL A 14 -4.77 -6.85 -1.94
N GLU A 15 -5.37 -7.05 -0.76
CA GLU A 15 -4.98 -6.33 0.44
C GLU A 15 -3.61 -6.80 0.95
N ALA A 16 -3.34 -8.11 0.90
CA ALA A 16 -2.04 -8.65 1.28
C ALA A 16 -0.92 -8.17 0.34
N GLU A 17 -1.18 -8.12 -0.97
CA GLU A 17 -0.27 -7.55 -1.97
C GLU A 17 -0.02 -6.06 -1.74
N CYS A 18 -1.06 -5.31 -1.36
CA CYS A 18 -0.95 -3.91 -0.97
C CYS A 18 0.02 -3.76 0.22
N PHE A 19 -0.13 -4.55 1.28
CA PHE A 19 0.79 -4.53 2.42
C PHE A 19 2.23 -4.90 2.02
N ALA A 20 2.42 -5.88 1.14
CA ALA A 20 3.74 -6.23 0.62
C ALA A 20 4.39 -5.06 -0.15
N PHE A 21 3.61 -4.37 -0.99
CA PHE A 21 4.06 -3.17 -1.68
C PHE A 21 4.45 -2.05 -0.70
N LEU A 22 3.64 -1.80 0.33
CA LEU A 22 3.97 -0.83 1.37
C LEU A 22 5.25 -1.22 2.12
N ALA A 23 5.46 -2.50 2.45
CA ALA A 23 6.70 -2.96 3.10
C ALA A 23 7.95 -2.67 2.25
N VAL A 24 7.91 -2.90 0.93
CA VAL A 24 9.02 -2.55 0.02
C VAL A 24 9.24 -1.04 -0.01
N ARG A 25 8.19 -0.22 0.09
CA ARG A 25 8.34 1.24 0.20
C ARG A 25 9.00 1.66 1.50
N VAL A 26 8.71 0.99 2.62
CA VAL A 26 9.43 1.21 3.90
C VAL A 26 10.92 0.91 3.73
N LEU A 27 11.26 -0.24 3.12
CA LEU A 27 12.66 -0.60 2.84
C LEU A 27 13.40 0.44 1.97
N ARG A 28 12.67 1.13 1.09
CA ARG A 28 13.22 2.15 0.17
C ARG A 28 13.09 3.59 0.70
N GLY A 29 12.56 3.80 1.91
CA GLY A 29 12.33 5.15 2.44
C GLY A 29 11.32 5.97 1.63
N LEU A 30 10.34 5.32 1.01
CA LEU A 30 9.31 5.99 0.20
C LEU A 30 8.04 6.27 1.02
N PRO A 31 7.27 7.33 0.72
CA PRO A 31 6.02 7.63 1.42
C PRO A 31 4.99 6.51 1.33
N ILE A 32 4.28 6.19 2.41
CA ILE A 32 3.20 5.20 2.45
C ILE A 32 1.83 5.82 2.77
N SER A 33 1.79 7.09 3.17
CA SER A 33 0.58 7.84 3.45
C SER A 33 0.57 9.16 2.66
N PHE A 34 -0.58 9.51 2.08
CA PHE A 34 -0.74 10.64 1.18
C PHE A 34 -1.89 11.56 1.62
N PRO A 35 -1.75 12.89 1.47
CA PRO A 35 -2.73 13.86 1.97
C PRO A 35 -4.15 13.66 1.45
N SER A 36 -4.31 13.39 0.15
CA SER A 36 -5.62 13.26 -0.49
C SER A 36 -6.44 12.07 0.02
N THR A 37 -5.79 11.06 0.59
CA THR A 37 -6.44 9.84 1.08
C THR A 37 -6.62 9.86 2.60
N THR A 38 -5.65 10.39 3.34
CA THR A 38 -5.56 10.24 4.81
C THR A 38 -5.59 11.56 5.59
N GLY A 39 -5.45 12.71 4.92
CA GLY A 39 -5.29 14.00 5.58
C GLY A 39 -3.89 14.26 6.18
N ALA A 40 -2.89 13.41 5.91
CA ALA A 40 -1.51 13.69 6.31
C ALA A 40 -1.02 15.06 5.78
N PRO A 41 -0.18 15.81 6.53
CA PRO A 41 0.20 17.19 6.17
C PRO A 41 1.04 17.28 4.87
N ARG A 42 1.68 16.19 4.47
CA ARG A 42 2.44 16.00 3.22
C ARG A 42 2.59 14.48 2.99
N PRO A 43 3.14 13.99 1.88
CA PRO A 43 3.49 12.57 1.78
C PRO A 43 4.40 12.15 2.95
N MET A 44 4.00 11.11 3.69
CA MET A 44 4.69 10.64 4.89
C MET A 44 5.19 9.21 4.71
N GLN A 45 6.44 8.97 5.13
CA GLN A 45 6.96 7.62 5.39
C GLN A 45 6.31 7.05 6.67
N GLY A 46 6.45 5.76 6.88
CA GLY A 46 5.98 5.07 8.08
C GLY A 46 6.47 3.62 8.10
N GLY A 47 5.85 2.79 8.95
CA GLY A 47 6.27 1.40 9.15
C GLY A 47 7.55 1.27 9.98
N LYS A 48 7.82 0.06 10.47
CA LYS A 48 9.04 -0.29 11.22
C LYS A 48 9.53 -1.66 10.77
N LEU A 49 10.84 -1.81 10.62
CA LEU A 49 11.45 -3.11 10.40
C LEU A 49 11.55 -3.82 11.75
N ALA A 50 10.95 -5.01 11.85
CA ALA A 50 11.19 -5.90 12.98
C ALA A 50 12.50 -6.66 12.70
N GLY A 51 13.44 -6.59 13.65
CA GLY A 51 14.69 -7.33 13.66
C GLY A 51 14.70 -8.41 14.72
#